data_AF-A0A445MTH3-F1
#
_entry.id   AF-A0A445MTH3-F1
#
_cell.length_a   1.000
_cell.length_b   1.000
_cell.length_c   1.000
_cell.angle_alpha   90.00
_cell.angle_beta   90.00
_cell.angle_gamma   90.00
#
_symmetry.space_group_name_H-M   'P 1'
#
loop_
_entity.id
_entity.type
_entity.pdbx_description
1 polymer ?
#
loop_
_entity_poly.entity_id
_entity_poly.type
_entity_poly.pdbx_seq_one_letter_code
_entity_poly.pdbx_strand_id
1 'polypeptide(L)'
;MELLNLPKTALFCSNRCPGDAILTVYDQSLKWRDEGLCVIGGFHSPIEKECLKILLHGVQPIIICTGSSIVSMRIPREWRSGTAAGRILLLSPFETNHRRVSTELAEFRNRFTSALADEAYFVHITSGGKTAQLAEQVTKWRIPVYGKSHED
;
A
#
# COMPACT_ATOMS: atom_id res chain seq x y z
N MET A 1 1.29 9.16 -16.04
CA MET A 1 0.38 8.00 -16.18
C MET A 1 1.13 6.69 -16.43
N GLU A 2 2.39 6.73 -16.88
CA GLU A 2 3.20 5.53 -17.17
C GLU A 2 3.36 4.56 -15.98
N LEU A 3 3.42 5.07 -14.74
CA LEU A 3 3.56 4.23 -13.54
C LEU A 3 2.39 3.24 -13.34
N LEU A 4 1.19 3.58 -13.82
CA LEU A 4 0.02 2.68 -13.71
C LEU A 4 0.17 1.42 -14.56
N ASN A 5 0.99 1.48 -15.62
CA ASN A 5 1.21 0.37 -16.55
C ASN A 5 2.33 -0.56 -16.09
N LEU A 6 3.03 -0.23 -15.00
CA LEU A 6 4.08 -1.09 -14.45
C LEU A 6 3.44 -2.24 -13.67
N PRO A 7 4.06 -3.44 -13.70
CA PRO A 7 3.75 -4.49 -12.75
C PRO A 7 3.94 -3.96 -11.33
N LYS A 8 2.91 -4.05 -10.49
CA LYS A 8 2.92 -3.46 -9.16
C LYS A 8 2.38 -4.41 -8.09
N THR A 9 3.07 -4.42 -6.96
CA THR A 9 2.71 -5.21 -5.78
C THR A 9 1.96 -4.32 -4.80
N ALA A 10 0.74 -4.69 -4.44
CA ALA A 10 0.00 -4.02 -3.37
C ALA A 10 0.51 -4.45 -2.00
N LEU A 11 0.84 -3.49 -1.12
CA LEU A 11 1.22 -3.76 0.26
C LEU A 11 0.04 -3.51 1.20
N PHE A 12 -0.29 -4.51 2.03
CA PHE A 12 -1.30 -4.41 3.08
C PHE A 12 -0.81 -4.98 4.41
N CYS A 13 -1.26 -4.39 5.51
CA CYS A 13 -1.07 -4.94 6.84
C CYS A 13 -2.25 -4.60 7.75
N SER A 14 -2.70 -5.56 8.56
CA SER A 14 -3.55 -5.27 9.72
C SER A 14 -2.91 -4.25 10.67
N ASN A 15 -3.74 -3.53 11.45
CA ASN A 15 -3.24 -2.55 12.41
C ASN A 15 -2.42 -3.17 13.56
N ARG A 16 -2.75 -4.41 13.96
CA ARG A 16 -1.93 -5.22 14.85
C ARG A 16 -1.08 -6.13 13.99
N CYS A 17 0.21 -6.25 14.30
CA CYS A 17 1.16 -7.07 13.58
C CYS A 17 2.18 -7.64 14.59
N PRO A 18 2.41 -8.96 14.63
CA PRO A 18 3.37 -9.59 15.52
C PRO A 18 4.80 -9.23 15.11
N GLY A 19 5.73 -9.32 16.07
CA GLY A 19 7.10 -8.79 15.90
C GLY A 19 7.94 -9.52 14.84
N ASP A 20 7.69 -10.82 14.63
CA ASP A 20 8.35 -11.66 13.63
C ASP A 20 8.00 -11.26 12.19
N ALA A 21 6.76 -10.84 11.94
CA ALA A 21 6.31 -10.33 10.65
C ALA A 21 6.97 -8.99 10.26
N ILE A 22 7.45 -8.21 11.26
CA ILE A 22 8.09 -6.90 11.05
C ILE A 22 9.43 -7.05 10.32
N LEU A 23 10.28 -7.97 10.77
CA LEU A 23 11.61 -8.16 10.16
C LEU A 23 11.47 -8.62 8.71
N THR A 24 10.57 -9.58 8.48
CA THR A 24 10.30 -10.14 7.14
C THR A 24 9.85 -9.06 6.15
N VAL A 25 8.96 -8.15 6.56
CA VAL A 25 8.51 -7.09 5.64
C VAL A 25 9.57 -6.01 5.42
N TYR A 26 10.46 -5.75 6.37
CA TYR A 26 11.56 -4.81 6.14
C TYR A 26 12.54 -5.34 5.12
N ASP A 27 12.93 -6.61 5.21
CA ASP A 27 13.76 -7.27 4.20
C ASP A 27 13.06 -7.28 2.84
N GLN A 28 11.77 -7.58 2.80
CA GLN A 28 10.98 -7.55 1.58
C GLN A 28 10.90 -6.12 0.98
N SER A 29 10.79 -5.09 1.82
CA SER A 29 10.77 -3.69 1.38
C SER A 29 12.12 -3.24 0.82
N LEU A 30 13.23 -3.68 1.43
CA LEU A 30 14.58 -3.48 0.90
C LEU A 30 14.73 -4.17 -0.45
N LYS A 31 14.24 -5.40 -0.58
CA LYS A 31 14.26 -6.16 -1.84
C LYS A 31 13.47 -5.45 -2.94
N TRP A 32 12.23 -5.04 -2.70
CA TRP A 32 11.45 -4.28 -3.68
C TRP A 32 12.14 -2.98 -4.10
N ARG A 33 12.76 -2.29 -3.14
CA ARG A 33 13.52 -1.07 -3.40
C ARG A 33 14.71 -1.32 -4.32
N ASP A 34 15.53 -2.31 -3.96
CA ASP A 34 16.80 -2.58 -4.62
C ASP A 34 16.61 -3.24 -6.00
N GLU A 35 15.54 -4.02 -6.17
CA GLU A 35 15.15 -4.63 -7.46
C GLU A 35 14.34 -3.69 -8.37
N GLY A 36 14.01 -2.48 -7.90
CA GLY A 36 13.28 -1.50 -8.72
C GLY A 36 11.79 -1.80 -8.90
N LEU A 37 11.20 -2.64 -8.05
CA LEU A 37 9.82 -3.09 -8.17
C LEU A 37 8.82 -2.00 -7.76
N CYS A 38 7.72 -1.89 -8.50
CA CYS A 38 6.69 -0.91 -8.19
C CYS A 38 5.83 -1.37 -7.01
N VAL A 39 5.74 -0.55 -5.97
CA VAL A 39 4.88 -0.84 -4.81
C VAL A 39 3.72 0.15 -4.77
N ILE A 40 2.50 -0.39 -4.63
CA ILE A 40 1.27 0.39 -4.45
C ILE A 40 0.67 0.16 -3.07
N GLY A 41 0.17 1.22 -2.43
CA GLY A 41 -0.42 1.10 -1.11
C GLY A 41 -0.98 2.43 -0.62
N GLY A 42 -1.67 2.43 0.52
CA GLY A 42 -2.01 3.69 1.19
C GLY A 42 -1.18 3.98 2.44
N PHE A 43 -0.35 3.02 2.87
CA PHE A 43 0.66 3.20 3.91
C PHE A 43 0.12 3.83 5.21
N HIS A 44 -0.95 3.23 5.75
CA HIS A 44 -1.68 3.78 6.89
C HIS A 44 -1.36 3.08 8.20
N SER A 45 -1.13 1.77 8.20
CA SER A 45 -0.73 1.04 9.41
C SER A 45 0.70 1.46 9.82
N PRO A 46 1.07 1.32 11.11
CA PRO A 46 2.43 1.61 11.56
C PRO A 46 3.50 0.90 10.73
N ILE A 47 3.29 -0.38 10.44
CA ILE A 47 4.22 -1.18 9.64
C ILE A 47 4.28 -0.73 8.19
N GLU A 48 3.14 -0.45 7.55
CA GLU A 48 3.16 0.04 6.17
C GLU A 48 3.89 1.40 6.07
N LYS A 49 3.79 2.27 7.09
CA LYS A 49 4.52 3.54 7.13
C LYS A 49 6.03 3.33 7.21
N GLU A 50 6.50 2.40 8.01
CA GLU A 50 7.94 2.07 8.06
C GLU A 50 8.42 1.48 6.73
N CYS A 51 7.62 0.62 6.10
CA CYS A 51 7.92 0.11 4.76
C CYS A 51 8.01 1.26 3.74
N LEU A 52 7.08 2.22 3.77
CA LEU A 52 7.14 3.40 2.91
C LEU A 52 8.42 4.21 3.13
N LYS A 53 8.89 4.38 4.36
CA LYS A 53 10.17 5.07 4.63
C LYS A 53 11.33 4.36 3.94
N ILE A 54 11.42 3.03 4.06
CA ILE A 54 12.44 2.23 3.37
C ILE A 54 12.36 2.45 1.86
N LEU A 55 11.16 2.36 1.29
CA LEU A 55 10.93 2.54 -0.14
C LEU A 55 11.28 3.95 -0.62
N LEU A 56 10.99 4.99 0.17
CA LEU A 56 11.29 6.38 -0.17
C LEU A 56 12.78 6.67 -0.33
N HIS A 57 13.65 5.90 0.33
CA HIS A 57 15.10 5.99 0.20
C HIS A 57 15.64 5.41 -1.12
N GLY A 58 14.84 4.69 -1.91
CA GLY A 58 15.23 4.22 -3.23
C GLY A 58 14.76 5.11 -4.37
N VAL A 59 14.94 4.61 -5.60
CA VAL A 59 14.57 5.30 -6.85
C VAL A 59 13.42 4.61 -7.59
N GLN A 60 12.97 3.45 -7.10
CA GLN A 60 11.89 2.66 -7.67
C GLN A 60 10.54 3.41 -7.67
N PRO A 61 9.62 3.01 -8.55
CA PRO A 61 8.28 3.59 -8.61
C PRO A 61 7.43 3.26 -7.38
N ILE A 62 6.71 4.25 -6.86
CA ILE A 62 5.81 4.09 -5.72
C ILE A 62 4.46 4.73 -6.05
N ILE A 63 3.36 4.03 -5.80
CA ILE A 63 2.01 4.57 -5.97
C ILE A 63 1.35 4.64 -4.60
N ILE A 64 0.95 5.84 -4.20
CA ILE A 64 0.32 6.10 -2.90
C ILE A 64 -1.17 6.40 -3.13
N CYS A 65 -2.01 5.45 -2.74
CA CYS A 65 -3.48 5.58 -2.74
C CYS A 65 -3.95 6.20 -1.43
N THR A 66 -4.36 7.47 -1.45
CA THR A 66 -4.74 8.21 -0.25
C THR A 66 -6.11 7.79 0.27
N GLY A 67 -6.28 7.76 1.59
CA GLY A 67 -7.58 7.45 2.24
C GLY A 67 -8.61 8.59 2.21
N SER A 68 -8.32 9.68 1.50
CA SER A 68 -9.14 10.90 1.39
C SER A 68 -8.80 11.62 0.08
N SER A 69 -9.55 12.67 -0.28
CA SER A 69 -9.29 13.48 -1.47
C SER A 69 -7.88 14.08 -1.51
N ILE A 70 -7.27 14.12 -2.69
CA ILE A 70 -5.97 14.77 -2.94
C ILE A 70 -6.06 16.26 -3.26
N VAL A 71 -7.26 16.78 -3.57
CA VAL A 71 -7.42 18.15 -4.12
C VAL A 71 -6.87 19.24 -3.18
N SER A 72 -7.02 19.05 -1.87
CA SER A 72 -6.47 19.96 -0.85
C SER A 72 -5.33 19.35 -0.05
N MET A 73 -4.74 18.25 -0.53
CA MET A 73 -3.70 17.54 0.19
C MET A 73 -2.36 18.28 0.09
N ARG A 74 -1.74 18.55 1.23
CA ARG A 74 -0.35 18.99 1.27
C ARG A 74 0.55 17.77 1.10
N ILE A 75 1.36 17.75 0.05
CA ILE A 75 2.37 16.70 -0.18
C ILE A 75 3.43 16.76 0.94
N PRO A 76 3.60 15.65 1.72
CA PRO A 76 4.66 15.52 2.72
C PRO A 76 6.04 15.79 2.14
N ARG A 77 6.93 16.41 2.92
CA ARG A 77 8.26 16.82 2.44
C ARG A 77 9.06 15.65 1.86
N GLU A 78 8.98 14.49 2.50
CA GLU A 78 9.66 13.25 2.12
C GLU A 78 9.24 12.74 0.73
N TRP A 79 8.03 13.07 0.27
CA TRP A 79 7.51 12.59 -1.01
C TRP A 79 7.84 13.54 -2.16
N ARG A 80 8.17 14.80 -1.87
CA ARG A 80 8.29 15.87 -2.88
C ARG A 80 9.32 15.58 -3.95
N SER A 81 10.49 15.08 -3.57
CA SER A 81 11.56 14.74 -4.52
C SER A 81 11.11 13.61 -5.45
N GLY A 82 10.49 12.56 -4.90
CA GLY A 82 9.97 11.45 -5.69
C GLY A 82 8.80 11.84 -6.59
N THR A 83 7.90 12.72 -6.15
CA THR A 83 6.82 13.24 -6.99
C THR A 83 7.36 14.14 -8.12
N ALA A 84 8.35 15.00 -7.81
CA ALA A 84 8.96 15.87 -8.82
C ALA A 84 9.76 15.07 -9.86
N ALA A 85 10.41 13.98 -9.44
CA ALA A 85 11.11 13.06 -10.31
C ALA A 85 10.19 12.08 -11.07
N GLY A 86 8.87 12.16 -10.87
CA GLY A 86 7.90 11.29 -11.55
C GLY A 86 7.88 9.83 -11.05
N ARG A 87 8.67 9.46 -10.04
CA ARG A 87 8.69 8.10 -9.48
C ARG A 87 7.66 7.86 -8.37
N ILE A 88 7.02 8.91 -7.85
CA ILE A 88 5.89 8.78 -6.92
C ILE A 88 4.62 9.31 -7.58
N LEU A 89 3.60 8.45 -7.64
CA LEU A 89 2.25 8.81 -8.10
C LEU A 89 1.28 8.82 -6.92
N LEU A 90 0.55 9.92 -6.74
CA LEU A 90 -0.54 10.01 -5.77
C LEU A 90 -1.87 9.72 -6.46
N LEU A 91 -2.66 8.81 -5.89
CA LEU A 91 -3.99 8.47 -6.38
C LEU A 91 -5.02 8.64 -5.26
N SER A 92 -6.21 9.06 -5.63
CA SER A 92 -7.38 9.11 -4.73
C SER A 92 -8.60 8.73 -5.52
N PRO A 93 -9.39 7.74 -5.07
CA PRO A 93 -10.68 7.47 -5.68
C PRO A 93 -11.80 8.35 -5.08
N PHE A 94 -11.44 9.42 -4.34
CA PHE A 94 -12.38 10.27 -3.61
C PHE A 94 -12.47 11.70 -4.12
N GLU A 95 -13.70 12.18 -4.22
CA GLU A 95 -14.05 13.59 -4.50
C GLU A 95 -13.68 14.53 -3.35
N THR A 96 -13.67 15.85 -3.64
CA THR A 96 -13.23 16.96 -2.77
C THR A 96 -13.84 16.98 -1.36
N ASN A 97 -15.06 16.46 -1.19
CA ASN A 97 -15.78 16.49 0.10
C ASN A 97 -15.29 15.41 1.09
N HIS A 98 -14.55 14.41 0.63
CA HIS A 98 -14.01 13.35 1.48
C HIS A 98 -12.67 13.76 2.09
N ARG A 99 -12.70 14.61 3.11
CA ARG A 99 -11.48 15.21 3.70
C ARG A 99 -10.84 14.39 4.83
N ARG A 100 -11.60 13.52 5.50
CA ARG A 100 -11.10 12.71 6.63
C ARG A 100 -11.21 11.23 6.29
N VAL A 101 -10.16 10.48 6.62
CA VAL A 101 -10.17 9.03 6.49
C VAL A 101 -11.16 8.45 7.51
N SER A 102 -12.10 7.64 7.02
CA SER A 102 -12.94 6.77 7.85
C SER A 102 -12.59 5.31 7.56
N THR A 103 -13.18 4.38 8.31
CA THR A 103 -12.92 2.96 8.05
C THR A 103 -13.51 2.52 6.71
N GLU A 104 -14.69 3.05 6.35
CA GLU A 104 -15.37 2.76 5.08
C GLU A 104 -14.56 3.28 3.90
N LEU A 105 -13.99 4.50 4.01
CA LEU A 105 -13.09 5.04 3.00
C LEU A 105 -11.79 4.26 2.92
N ALA A 106 -11.21 3.86 4.05
CA ALA A 106 -10.00 3.03 4.05
C ALA A 106 -10.23 1.67 3.37
N GLU A 107 -11.37 1.03 3.62
CA GLU A 107 -11.75 -0.21 2.93
C GLU A 107 -11.95 -0.02 1.44
N PHE A 108 -12.66 1.04 1.04
CA PHE A 108 -12.86 1.35 -0.36
C PHE A 108 -11.53 1.63 -1.07
N ARG A 109 -10.65 2.41 -0.45
CA ARG A 109 -9.28 2.65 -0.93
C ARG A 109 -8.50 1.34 -1.04
N ASN A 110 -8.62 0.43 -0.08
CA ASN A 110 -7.93 -0.87 -0.12
C ASN A 110 -8.38 -1.72 -1.31
N ARG A 111 -9.70 -1.78 -1.55
CA ARG A 111 -10.26 -2.44 -2.73
C ARG A 111 -9.77 -1.80 -4.03
N PHE A 112 -9.79 -0.47 -4.10
CA PHE A 112 -9.27 0.30 -5.24
C PHE A 112 -7.78 0.01 -5.49
N THR A 113 -6.96 0.07 -4.44
CA THR A 113 -5.52 -0.23 -4.49
C THR A 113 -5.27 -1.64 -5.01
N SER A 114 -6.02 -2.62 -4.50
CA SER A 114 -5.88 -4.02 -4.91
C SER A 114 -6.29 -4.23 -6.36
N ALA A 115 -7.38 -3.60 -6.82
CA ALA A 115 -7.86 -3.73 -8.19
C ALA A 115 -6.90 -3.14 -9.24
N LEU A 116 -5.99 -2.24 -8.83
CA LEU A 116 -4.95 -1.71 -9.71
C LEU A 116 -3.68 -2.56 -9.73
N ALA A 117 -3.52 -3.46 -8.76
CA ALA A 117 -2.30 -4.22 -8.54
C ALA A 117 -2.29 -5.54 -9.31
N ASP A 118 -1.08 -5.99 -9.63
CA ASP A 118 -0.83 -7.23 -10.35
C ASP A 118 -0.69 -8.41 -9.37
N GLU A 119 -0.31 -8.12 -8.13
CA GLU A 119 -0.26 -9.04 -7.00
C GLU A 119 -0.39 -8.27 -5.68
N ALA A 120 -0.70 -8.97 -4.58
CA ALA A 120 -0.85 -8.37 -3.26
C ALA A 120 -0.04 -9.11 -2.19
N TYR A 121 0.80 -8.35 -1.50
CA TYR A 121 1.54 -8.77 -0.32
C TYR A 121 0.82 -8.35 0.95
N PHE A 122 0.47 -9.33 1.78
CA PHE A 122 -0.12 -9.11 3.09
C PHE A 122 0.90 -9.45 4.16
N VAL A 123 1.44 -8.43 4.83
CA VAL A 123 2.43 -8.61 5.91
C VAL A 123 1.87 -9.46 7.04
N HIS A 124 0.67 -9.11 7.47
CA HIS A 124 -0.05 -9.81 8.53
C HIS A 124 -1.55 -9.58 8.36
N ILE A 125 -2.29 -10.64 8.64
CA ILE A 125 -3.76 -10.67 8.55
C ILE A 125 -4.29 -11.12 9.90
N THR A 126 -5.06 -10.24 10.54
CA THR A 126 -5.82 -10.58 11.74
C THR A 126 -7.09 -11.32 11.34
N SER A 127 -7.29 -12.52 11.88
CA SER A 127 -8.47 -13.36 11.63
C SER A 127 -9.78 -12.59 11.90
N GLY A 128 -10.76 -12.74 10.99
CA GLY A 128 -12.05 -12.03 11.05
C GLY A 128 -11.98 -10.51 10.79
N GLY A 129 -10.80 -9.93 10.60
CA GLY A 129 -10.61 -8.51 10.35
C GLY A 129 -10.91 -8.06 8.91
N LYS A 130 -10.96 -6.74 8.70
CA LYS A 130 -11.18 -6.11 7.39
C LYS A 130 -10.10 -6.48 6.36
N THR A 131 -8.85 -6.65 6.81
CA THR A 131 -7.74 -7.11 5.97
C THR A 131 -7.93 -8.58 5.53
N ALA A 132 -8.51 -9.44 6.36
CA ALA A 132 -8.82 -10.83 5.99
C ALA A 132 -9.89 -10.86 4.89
N GLN A 133 -10.97 -10.09 5.06
CA GLN A 133 -12.03 -9.94 4.07
C GLN A 133 -11.49 -9.40 2.74
N LEU A 134 -10.55 -8.44 2.79
CA LEU A 134 -9.86 -7.94 1.61
C LEU A 134 -9.06 -9.05 0.92
N ALA A 135 -8.26 -9.83 1.65
CA ALA A 135 -7.45 -10.91 1.06
C ALA A 135 -8.32 -11.97 0.36
N GLU A 136 -9.45 -12.33 0.95
CA GLU A 136 -10.44 -13.22 0.32
C GLU A 136 -11.01 -12.61 -0.97
N GLN A 137 -11.37 -11.32 -0.93
CA GLN A 137 -11.91 -10.61 -2.09
C GLN A 137 -10.90 -10.53 -3.23
N VAL A 138 -9.63 -10.21 -2.93
CA VAL A 138 -8.54 -10.12 -3.91
C VAL A 138 -8.27 -11.48 -4.56
N THR A 139 -8.30 -12.55 -3.76
CA THR A 139 -8.18 -13.92 -4.26
C THR A 139 -9.32 -14.26 -5.24
N LYS A 140 -10.56 -13.84 -4.95
CA LYS A 140 -11.71 -14.04 -5.86
C LYS A 140 -11.55 -13.27 -7.18
N TRP A 141 -10.83 -12.16 -7.18
CA TRP A 141 -10.46 -11.42 -8.40
C TRP A 141 -9.31 -12.06 -9.20
N ARG A 142 -8.78 -13.20 -8.73
CA ARG A 142 -7.63 -13.91 -9.31
C ARG A 142 -6.34 -13.09 -9.32
N ILE A 143 -6.23 -12.13 -8.42
CA ILE A 143 -4.99 -11.42 -8.15
C ILE A 143 -4.19 -12.29 -7.16
N PRO A 144 -2.94 -12.67 -7.49
CA PRO A 144 -2.08 -13.44 -6.59
C PRO A 144 -1.91 -12.77 -5.23
N VAL A 145 -1.97 -13.57 -4.15
CA VAL A 145 -1.83 -13.10 -2.77
C VAL A 145 -0.73 -13.89 -2.06
N TYR A 146 0.21 -13.20 -1.40
CA TYR A 146 1.32 -13.80 -0.66
C TYR A 146 1.71 -13.01 0.61
N GLY A 147 2.63 -13.53 1.43
CA GLY A 147 3.17 -12.84 2.63
C GLY A 147 2.64 -13.28 4.01
N LYS A 148 1.79 -14.31 4.10
CA LYS A 148 1.04 -14.65 5.33
C LYS A 148 1.90 -15.20 6.49
N SER A 149 1.71 -14.66 7.70
CA SER A 149 1.66 -15.43 8.95
C SER A 149 0.29 -15.21 9.62
N HIS A 150 -0.47 -16.31 9.71
CA HIS A 150 -1.72 -16.39 10.49
C HIS A 150 -1.35 -16.56 11.96
N GLU A 151 -1.99 -15.80 12.86
CA GLU A 151 -2.13 -16.20 14.26
C GLU A 151 -3.62 -16.50 14.51
N ASP A 152 -3.88 -17.65 15.11
CA ASP A 152 -5.18 -18.06 15.65
C ASP A 152 -5.49 -17.31 16.95
#